data_AF-A0A3D1YYB7-F1
#
_entry.id   AF-A0A3D1YYB7-F1
#
_cell.length_a   1.000
_cell.length_b   1.000
_cell.length_c   1.000
_cell.angle_alpha   90.00
_cell.angle_beta   90.00
_cell.angle_gamma   90.00
#
_symmetry.space_group_name_H-M   'P 1'
#
loop_
_entity.id
_entity.type
_entity.pdbx_description
1 polymer ?
#
loop_
_entity_poly.entity_id
_entity_poly.type
_entity_poly.pdbx_seq_one_letter_code
_entity_poly.pdbx_strand_id
1 'polypeptide(L)'
;MSTGFIVLGHGSKVEETREILEGIAATLRSRLQSEFVRYAALQFNEPDLPEVIESLADEGVTELIIMPLFTVDGNHIRQDIPEIIRDEEAKYPSLKIKVADHIGPDVRIADILIERANELLVSGADSADGNGMKIGDPAKIERESFRIIEAVADLNCFSDMERSVVKRMIHASGDLSLSGVVAMSDGAIKAGVDALRSCCPIITDVRMVAVGISDRRTCIHDNNVLCKIDDKAVEDEARRAGMTRSAMAIRSLSNHADGAVIAIGNAPTALFELLDIAKEGVVKPALVVGTPVGFVGAAESKEALMRAGLNYVTVRGTRGGSALAASAINALLMIACNEDCK
;
A
#
# COMPACT_ATOMS: atom_id res chain seq x y z
N MET A 1 1.39 -6.70 34.27
CA MET A 1 0.14 -7.32 33.81
C MET A 1 0.51 -8.14 32.59
N SER A 2 0.37 -9.45 32.69
CA SER A 2 0.55 -10.40 31.59
C SER A 2 -0.80 -10.54 30.87
N THR A 3 -0.79 -10.32 29.57
CA THR A 3 -1.97 -10.48 28.70
C THR A 3 -1.79 -11.73 27.86
N GLY A 4 -2.75 -12.65 27.92
CA GLY A 4 -2.83 -13.84 27.08
C GLY A 4 -3.85 -13.66 25.96
N PHE A 5 -3.64 -14.40 24.87
CA PHE A 5 -4.44 -14.32 23.65
C PHE A 5 -4.87 -15.73 23.24
N ILE A 6 -6.16 -15.91 22.95
CA ILE A 6 -6.71 -17.20 22.52
C ILE A 6 -7.33 -17.05 21.14
N VAL A 7 -6.81 -17.77 20.16
CA VAL A 7 -7.47 -17.93 18.85
C VAL A 7 -8.54 -19.00 18.98
N LEU A 8 -9.81 -18.62 18.90
CA LEU A 8 -10.92 -19.54 19.09
C LEU A 8 -11.55 -19.91 17.76
N GLY A 9 -11.48 -21.18 17.37
CA GLY A 9 -12.16 -21.72 16.19
C GLY A 9 -13.34 -22.62 16.55
N HIS A 10 -14.14 -23.00 15.55
CA HIS A 10 -15.16 -24.05 15.73
C HIS A 10 -14.55 -25.38 16.15
N GLY A 11 -13.37 -25.72 15.60
CA GLY A 11 -12.85 -27.09 15.61
C GLY A 11 -13.59 -27.99 14.62
N SER A 12 -13.01 -29.16 14.36
CA SER A 12 -13.45 -30.14 13.37
C SER A 12 -12.83 -31.50 13.69
N LYS A 13 -13.49 -32.59 13.28
CA LYS A 13 -12.87 -33.93 13.36
C LYS A 13 -11.70 -34.10 12.37
N VAL A 14 -11.45 -33.12 11.50
CA VAL A 14 -10.38 -33.12 10.51
C VAL A 14 -9.12 -32.48 11.09
N GLU A 15 -8.01 -33.23 11.11
CA GLU A 15 -6.72 -32.77 11.69
C GLU A 15 -6.22 -31.47 11.05
N GLU A 16 -6.47 -31.26 9.75
CA GLU A 16 -6.10 -30.02 9.04
C GLU A 16 -6.67 -28.76 9.71
N THR A 17 -7.84 -28.83 10.34
CA THR A 17 -8.43 -27.67 11.05
C THR A 17 -7.60 -27.27 12.25
N ARG A 18 -7.03 -28.26 12.95
CA ARG A 18 -6.13 -28.03 14.08
C ARG A 18 -4.83 -27.39 13.61
N GLU A 19 -4.24 -27.91 12.53
CA GLU A 19 -3.01 -27.35 11.94
C GLU A 19 -3.19 -25.88 11.53
N ILE A 20 -4.36 -25.53 10.99
CA ILE A 20 -4.70 -24.14 10.64
C ILE A 20 -4.76 -23.25 11.90
N LEU A 21 -5.48 -23.67 12.95
CA LEU A 21 -5.59 -22.89 14.19
C LEU A 21 -4.23 -22.71 14.87
N GLU A 22 -3.43 -23.77 14.91
CA GLU A 22 -2.08 -23.72 15.46
C GLU A 22 -1.15 -22.81 14.63
N GLY A 23 -1.23 -22.88 13.30
CA GLY A 23 -0.47 -22.02 12.40
C GLY A 23 -0.83 -20.53 12.55
N ILE A 24 -2.11 -20.21 12.74
CA ILE A 24 -2.57 -18.85 13.04
C ILE A 24 -2.04 -18.40 14.40
N ALA A 25 -2.17 -19.24 15.44
CA ALA A 25 -1.65 -18.92 16.77
C ALA A 25 -0.12 -18.73 16.78
N ALA A 26 0.63 -19.53 16.01
CA ALA A 26 2.08 -19.38 15.84
C ALA A 26 2.45 -18.03 15.17
N THR A 27 1.70 -17.65 14.13
CA THR A 27 1.87 -16.36 13.46
C THR A 27 1.61 -15.20 14.44
N LEU A 28 0.56 -15.32 15.26
CA LEU A 28 0.23 -14.32 16.28
C LEU A 28 1.27 -14.24 17.40
N ARG A 29 1.83 -15.36 17.88
CA ARG A 29 2.96 -15.36 18.83
C ARG A 29 4.10 -14.48 18.34
N SER A 30 4.50 -14.69 17.09
CA SER A 30 5.58 -13.92 16.46
C SER A 30 5.26 -12.43 16.33
N ARG A 31 4.04 -12.10 15.88
CA ARG A 31 3.63 -10.71 15.62
C ARG A 31 3.36 -9.90 16.90
N LEU A 32 2.78 -10.53 17.92
CA LEU A 32 2.49 -9.90 19.22
C LEU A 32 3.69 -9.93 20.17
N GLN A 33 4.76 -10.65 19.82
CA GLN A 33 5.93 -10.87 20.68
C GLN A 33 5.54 -11.37 22.08
N SER A 34 4.58 -12.29 22.13
CA SER A 34 4.04 -12.86 23.36
C SER A 34 4.07 -14.38 23.32
N GLU A 35 4.55 -14.98 24.40
CA GLU A 35 4.53 -16.43 24.60
C GLU A 35 3.16 -16.93 25.07
N PHE A 36 2.27 -16.03 25.51
CA PHE A 36 0.93 -16.35 26.02
C PHE A 36 -0.15 -16.35 24.92
N VAL A 37 0.18 -16.84 23.74
CA VAL A 37 -0.80 -17.04 22.67
C VAL A 37 -1.05 -18.54 22.47
N ARG A 38 -2.31 -18.95 22.50
CA ARG A 38 -2.77 -20.33 22.32
C ARG A 38 -3.93 -20.35 21.33
N TYR A 39 -4.27 -21.54 20.81
CA TYR A 39 -5.54 -21.76 20.14
C TYR A 39 -6.46 -22.59 21.04
N ALA A 40 -7.76 -22.45 20.86
CA ALA A 40 -8.79 -23.30 21.46
C ALA A 40 -9.84 -23.64 20.40
N ALA A 41 -10.51 -24.78 20.58
CA ALA A 41 -11.65 -25.18 19.78
C ALA A 41 -12.95 -25.16 20.61
N LEU A 42 -14.05 -24.73 20.01
CA LEU A 42 -15.37 -24.82 20.64
C LEU A 42 -15.94 -26.24 20.62
N GLN A 43 -15.61 -27.04 19.61
CA GLN A 43 -16.15 -28.37 19.39
C GLN A 43 -15.10 -29.30 18.80
N PHE A 44 -15.29 -30.61 19.02
CA PHE A 44 -14.58 -31.73 18.38
C PHE A 44 -13.08 -31.88 18.66
N ASN A 45 -12.32 -30.80 18.83
CA ASN A 45 -10.89 -30.84 19.11
C ASN A 45 -10.57 -30.37 20.52
N GLU A 46 -9.44 -30.87 21.02
CA GLU A 46 -8.74 -30.35 22.20
C GLU A 46 -7.49 -29.55 21.74
N PRO A 47 -7.06 -28.55 22.50
CA PRO A 47 -7.66 -28.13 23.77
C PRO A 47 -8.92 -27.29 23.57
N ASP A 48 -9.87 -27.44 24.49
CA ASP A 48 -11.09 -26.63 24.50
C ASP A 48 -10.86 -25.23 25.13
N LEU A 49 -11.86 -24.36 25.08
CA LEU A 49 -11.70 -23.00 25.61
C LEU A 49 -11.44 -22.98 27.13
N PRO A 50 -12.20 -23.69 27.98
CA PRO A 50 -11.89 -23.83 29.40
C PRO A 50 -10.46 -24.29 29.71
N GLU A 51 -9.98 -25.35 29.07
CA GLU A 51 -8.63 -25.90 29.29
C GLU A 51 -7.53 -24.87 29.00
N VAL A 52 -7.68 -24.09 27.93
CA VAL A 52 -6.71 -23.05 27.57
C VAL A 52 -6.76 -21.87 28.53
N ILE A 53 -7.95 -21.51 29.01
CA ILE A 53 -8.11 -20.45 30.03
C ILE A 53 -7.42 -20.86 31.32
N GLU A 54 -7.66 -22.08 31.81
CA GLU A 54 -7.02 -22.65 32.99
C GLU A 54 -5.49 -22.65 32.85
N SER A 55 -4.97 -23.18 31.74
CA SER A 55 -3.53 -23.22 31.48
C SER A 55 -2.89 -21.83 31.50
N LEU A 56 -3.52 -20.81 30.92
CA LEU A 56 -2.98 -19.45 30.92
C LEU A 56 -3.10 -18.79 32.30
N ALA A 57 -4.17 -19.07 33.04
CA ALA A 57 -4.34 -18.60 34.41
C ALA A 57 -3.24 -19.15 35.33
N ASP A 58 -2.92 -20.45 35.21
CA ASP A 58 -1.84 -21.12 35.96
C ASP A 58 -0.45 -20.59 35.61
N GLU A 59 -0.25 -20.16 34.36
CA GLU A 59 0.96 -19.45 33.92
C GLU A 59 1.03 -17.99 34.42
N GLY A 60 0.03 -17.53 35.19
CA GLY A 60 0.01 -16.21 35.83
C GLY A 60 -0.51 -15.09 34.93
N VAL A 61 -1.26 -15.42 33.88
CA VAL A 61 -1.96 -14.42 33.05
C VAL A 61 -3.06 -13.73 33.86
N THR A 62 -3.10 -12.39 33.79
CA THR A 62 -4.07 -11.57 34.53
C THR A 62 -5.18 -11.01 33.65
N GLU A 63 -4.98 -10.98 32.34
CA GLU A 63 -5.96 -10.53 31.35
C GLU A 63 -5.94 -11.45 30.11
N LEU A 64 -7.10 -11.92 29.65
CA LEU A 64 -7.25 -12.75 28.46
C LEU A 64 -8.05 -12.02 27.38
N ILE A 65 -7.57 -12.14 26.14
CA ILE A 65 -8.27 -11.68 24.95
C ILE A 65 -8.58 -12.88 24.07
N ILE A 66 -9.86 -13.25 24.00
CA ILE A 66 -10.38 -14.28 23.11
C ILE A 66 -10.66 -13.63 21.76
N MET A 67 -10.11 -14.21 20.69
CA MET A 67 -10.19 -13.74 19.31
C MET A 67 -10.95 -14.78 18.47
N PRO A 68 -12.26 -14.58 18.25
CA PRO A 68 -13.09 -15.56 17.56
C PRO A 68 -12.79 -15.60 16.05
N LEU A 69 -12.35 -16.76 15.54
CA LEU A 69 -12.13 -17.03 14.11
C LEU A 69 -13.45 -17.47 13.43
N PHE A 70 -14.47 -16.62 13.48
CA PHE A 70 -15.80 -16.87 12.91
C PHE A 70 -16.19 -15.74 11.94
N THR A 71 -16.82 -16.11 10.82
CA THR A 71 -17.32 -15.16 9.81
C THR A 71 -18.78 -14.80 10.00
N VAL A 72 -19.53 -15.59 10.79
CA VAL A 72 -20.96 -15.41 11.01
C VAL A 72 -21.24 -15.20 12.49
N ASP A 73 -22.10 -14.23 12.79
CA ASP A 73 -22.67 -13.99 14.11
C ASP A 73 -23.77 -15.02 14.43
N GLY A 74 -23.34 -16.27 14.68
CA GLY A 74 -24.21 -17.40 15.01
C GLY A 74 -24.42 -17.62 16.51
N ASN A 75 -25.13 -18.69 16.87
CA ASN A 75 -25.41 -19.04 18.28
C ASN A 75 -24.14 -19.15 19.13
N HIS A 76 -23.04 -19.64 18.56
CA HIS A 76 -21.75 -19.72 19.27
C HIS A 76 -21.25 -18.36 19.76
N ILE A 77 -21.38 -17.31 18.94
CA ILE A 77 -20.96 -15.95 19.31
C ILE A 77 -21.95 -15.34 20.31
N ARG A 78 -23.26 -15.55 20.09
CA ARG A 78 -24.32 -14.89 20.87
C ARG A 78 -24.65 -15.55 22.20
N GLN A 79 -24.36 -16.84 22.37
CA GLN A 79 -24.80 -17.65 23.50
C GLN A 79 -23.67 -18.47 24.10
N ASP A 80 -23.06 -19.37 23.32
CA ASP A 80 -22.15 -20.38 23.87
C ASP A 80 -20.87 -19.77 24.47
N ILE A 81 -20.18 -18.89 23.72
CA ILE A 81 -18.97 -18.21 24.22
C ILE A 81 -19.30 -17.36 25.47
N PRO A 82 -20.33 -16.50 25.47
CA PRO A 82 -20.75 -15.78 26.68
C PRO A 82 -21.11 -16.69 27.88
N GLU A 83 -21.64 -17.88 27.65
CA GLU A 83 -21.94 -18.83 28.72
C GLU A 83 -20.66 -19.41 29.32
N ILE A 84 -19.75 -19.92 28.49
CA ILE A 84 -18.45 -20.43 28.93
C ILE A 84 -17.67 -19.36 29.71
N ILE A 85 -17.65 -18.12 29.21
CA ILE A 85 -16.91 -17.03 29.88
C ILE A 85 -17.49 -16.72 31.25
N ARG A 86 -18.82 -16.71 31.41
CA ARG A 86 -19.44 -16.47 32.72
C ARG A 86 -19.04 -17.55 33.73
N ASP A 87 -18.96 -18.80 33.31
CA ASP A 87 -18.55 -19.90 34.16
C ASP A 87 -17.06 -19.80 34.53
N GLU A 88 -16.19 -19.42 33.59
CA GLU A 88 -14.76 -19.24 33.84
C GLU A 88 -14.44 -18.00 34.69
N GLU A 89 -15.16 -16.89 34.50
CA GLU A 89 -15.03 -15.69 35.35
C GLU A 89 -15.44 -15.99 36.82
N ALA A 90 -16.40 -16.89 37.03
CA ALA A 90 -16.77 -17.34 38.37
C ALA A 90 -15.67 -18.21 39.02
N LYS A 91 -14.92 -18.99 38.24
CA LYS A 91 -13.79 -19.81 38.71
C LYS A 91 -12.54 -18.98 38.97
N TYR A 92 -12.28 -17.95 38.17
CA TYR A 92 -11.07 -17.10 38.25
C TYR A 92 -11.42 -15.62 38.44
N PRO A 93 -11.86 -15.17 39.63
CA PRO A 93 -12.35 -13.80 39.84
C PRO A 93 -11.31 -12.68 39.62
N SER A 94 -10.01 -13.02 39.67
CA SER A 94 -8.91 -12.09 39.41
C SER A 94 -8.52 -12.02 37.92
N LEU A 95 -9.04 -12.91 37.09
CA LEU A 95 -8.73 -13.00 35.66
C LEU A 95 -9.74 -12.17 34.87
N LYS A 96 -9.24 -11.17 34.15
CA LYS A 96 -10.09 -10.32 33.32
C LYS A 96 -10.21 -10.92 31.92
N ILE A 97 -11.38 -11.42 31.53
CA ILE A 97 -11.60 -11.99 30.21
C ILE A 97 -12.29 -10.96 29.31
N LYS A 98 -11.80 -10.83 28.07
CA LYS A 98 -12.37 -9.98 27.02
C LYS A 98 -12.53 -10.79 25.75
N VAL A 99 -13.59 -10.52 25.00
CA VAL A 99 -13.83 -11.11 23.69
C VAL A 99 -13.76 -10.01 22.64
N ALA A 100 -12.94 -10.21 21.62
CA ALA A 100 -12.95 -9.38 20.44
C ALA A 100 -14.18 -9.71 19.57
N ASP A 101 -14.57 -8.79 18.70
CA ASP A 101 -15.60 -9.09 17.70
C ASP A 101 -15.16 -10.27 16.80
N HIS A 102 -16.14 -11.03 16.31
CA HIS A 102 -15.92 -12.00 15.25
C HIS A 102 -15.46 -11.30 13.96
N ILE A 103 -14.84 -12.04 13.04
CA ILE A 103 -14.23 -11.44 11.84
C ILE A 103 -15.28 -10.74 10.96
N GLY A 104 -16.43 -11.38 10.74
CA GLY A 104 -17.50 -10.84 9.90
C GLY A 104 -17.06 -10.59 8.44
N PRO A 105 -17.71 -9.67 7.71
CA PRO A 105 -17.35 -9.31 6.33
C PRO A 105 -16.19 -8.30 6.29
N ASP A 106 -15.03 -8.65 6.86
CA ASP A 106 -13.84 -7.80 6.85
C ASP A 106 -13.21 -7.73 5.45
N VAL A 107 -12.83 -6.51 5.02
CA VAL A 107 -12.21 -6.28 3.70
C VAL A 107 -10.94 -7.10 3.48
N ARG A 108 -10.20 -7.42 4.55
CA ARG A 108 -8.97 -8.23 4.46
C ARG A 108 -9.25 -9.69 4.10
N ILE A 109 -10.45 -10.21 4.37
CA ILE A 109 -10.86 -11.53 3.84
C ILE A 109 -10.99 -11.44 2.32
N ALA A 110 -11.61 -10.37 1.81
CA ALA A 110 -11.73 -10.16 0.38
C ALA A 110 -10.35 -10.02 -0.27
N ASP A 111 -9.41 -9.32 0.36
CA ASP A 111 -8.02 -9.21 -0.11
C ASP A 111 -7.35 -10.59 -0.24
N ILE A 112 -7.49 -11.47 0.76
CA ILE A 112 -6.98 -12.85 0.70
C ILE A 112 -7.63 -13.61 -0.47
N LEU A 113 -8.94 -13.49 -0.66
CA LEU A 113 -9.63 -14.17 -1.76
C LEU A 113 -9.18 -13.65 -3.13
N ILE A 114 -8.95 -12.34 -3.25
CA ILE A 114 -8.40 -11.71 -4.45
C ILE A 114 -6.97 -12.22 -4.70
N GLU A 115 -6.12 -12.30 -3.67
CA GLU A 115 -4.77 -12.86 -3.78
C GLU A 115 -4.80 -14.31 -4.28
N ARG A 116 -5.66 -15.16 -3.72
CA ARG A 116 -5.83 -16.55 -4.18
C ARG A 116 -6.34 -16.65 -5.62
N ALA A 117 -7.29 -15.79 -6.00
CA ALA A 117 -7.76 -15.73 -7.38
C ALA A 117 -6.64 -15.28 -8.33
N ASN A 118 -5.85 -14.31 -7.91
CA ASN A 118 -4.72 -13.80 -8.69
C ASN A 118 -3.62 -14.84 -8.87
N GLU A 119 -3.32 -15.66 -7.86
CA GLU A 119 -2.39 -16.80 -7.99
C GLU A 119 -2.79 -17.73 -9.16
N LEU A 120 -4.10 -17.95 -9.37
CA LEU A 120 -4.62 -18.76 -10.46
C LEU A 120 -4.62 -18.03 -11.81
N LEU A 121 -4.90 -16.73 -11.82
CA LEU A 121 -4.86 -15.92 -13.04
C LEU A 121 -3.42 -15.74 -13.57
N VAL A 122 -2.44 -15.72 -12.65
CA VAL A 122 -1.01 -15.70 -12.97
C VAL A 122 -0.55 -17.07 -13.46
N SER A 123 -0.94 -18.18 -12.80
CA SER A 123 -0.53 -19.54 -13.20
C SER A 123 -1.24 -20.09 -14.45
N GLY A 124 -2.43 -19.59 -14.79
CA GLY A 124 -3.11 -19.91 -16.05
C GLY A 124 -2.34 -19.44 -17.30
N ALA A 125 -1.41 -18.49 -17.16
CA ALA A 125 -0.55 -18.01 -18.24
C ALA A 125 0.50 -19.05 -18.70
N ASP A 126 0.81 -20.05 -17.87
CA ASP A 126 1.82 -21.07 -18.18
C ASP A 126 1.29 -22.24 -19.04
N SER A 127 -0.01 -22.28 -19.33
CA SER A 127 -0.67 -23.48 -19.89
C SER A 127 -1.11 -23.37 -21.37
N ALA A 128 -0.81 -22.28 -22.06
CA ALA A 128 -1.17 -22.12 -23.48
C ALA A 128 -0.10 -22.60 -24.48
N ASP A 129 1.14 -22.85 -24.06
CA ASP A 129 2.16 -23.46 -24.90
C ASP A 129 2.99 -24.43 -24.05
N GLY A 130 2.97 -25.73 -24.39
CA GLY A 130 3.66 -26.82 -23.69
C GLY A 130 5.19 -26.78 -23.73
N ASN A 131 5.78 -25.60 -23.54
CA ASN A 131 7.20 -25.37 -23.41
C ASN A 131 7.37 -24.38 -22.26
N GLY A 132 7.63 -24.88 -21.05
CA GLY A 132 7.73 -24.09 -19.82
C GLY A 132 8.48 -22.78 -20.05
N MET A 133 7.88 -21.68 -19.58
CA MET A 133 8.30 -20.31 -19.85
C MET A 133 9.81 -20.16 -19.60
N LYS A 134 10.63 -20.14 -20.67
CA LYS A 134 12.01 -19.69 -20.55
C LYS A 134 11.97 -18.20 -20.27
N ILE A 135 12.11 -17.84 -19.00
CA ILE A 135 12.32 -16.48 -18.49
C ILE A 135 13.61 -15.93 -19.13
N GLY A 136 13.52 -15.42 -20.36
CA GLY A 136 14.70 -14.98 -21.13
C GLY A 136 14.43 -13.82 -22.09
N ASP A 137 13.18 -13.44 -22.29
CA ASP A 137 12.80 -12.27 -23.09
C ASP A 137 12.10 -11.23 -22.19
N PRO A 138 12.80 -10.17 -21.77
CA PRO A 138 12.24 -9.11 -20.92
C PRO A 138 10.96 -8.49 -21.48
N ALA A 139 10.84 -8.37 -22.81
CA ALA A 139 9.67 -7.78 -23.44
C ALA A 139 8.44 -8.71 -23.40
N LYS A 140 8.64 -10.04 -23.38
CA LYS A 140 7.54 -11.00 -23.18
C LYS A 140 7.03 -10.97 -21.74
N ILE A 141 7.94 -10.86 -20.77
CA ILE A 141 7.59 -10.79 -19.35
C ILE A 141 6.78 -9.52 -19.07
N GLU A 142 7.20 -8.39 -19.62
CA GLU A 142 6.48 -7.11 -19.47
C GLU A 142 5.08 -7.18 -20.11
N ARG A 143 4.98 -7.69 -21.36
CA ARG A 143 3.67 -7.88 -22.03
C ARG A 143 2.73 -8.76 -21.23
N GLU A 144 3.22 -9.88 -20.73
CA GLU A 144 2.39 -10.81 -19.96
C GLU A 144 1.97 -10.19 -18.62
N SER A 145 2.87 -9.44 -17.98
CA SER A 145 2.54 -8.67 -16.77
C SER A 145 1.40 -7.69 -17.02
N PHE A 146 1.44 -6.93 -18.13
CA PHE A 146 0.36 -6.01 -18.47
C PHE A 146 -0.94 -6.72 -18.83
N ARG A 147 -0.89 -7.89 -19.49
CA ARG A 147 -2.08 -8.71 -19.75
C ARG A 147 -2.76 -9.15 -18.46
N ILE A 148 -1.98 -9.60 -17.47
CA ILE A 148 -2.50 -9.99 -16.15
C ILE A 148 -3.11 -8.78 -15.43
N ILE A 149 -2.44 -7.63 -15.47
CA ILE A 149 -2.95 -6.40 -14.86
C ILE A 149 -4.29 -6.00 -15.47
N GLU A 150 -4.43 -6.03 -16.81
CA GLU A 150 -5.69 -5.71 -17.50
C GLU A 150 -6.81 -6.70 -17.20
N ALA A 151 -6.48 -7.96 -16.93
CA ALA A 151 -7.46 -8.99 -16.58
C ALA A 151 -8.01 -8.83 -15.16
N VAL A 152 -7.24 -8.23 -14.24
CA VAL A 152 -7.58 -8.18 -12.81
C VAL A 152 -7.97 -6.79 -12.32
N ALA A 153 -7.23 -5.76 -12.72
CA ALA A 153 -7.44 -4.41 -12.21
C ALA A 153 -8.67 -3.76 -12.87
N ASP A 154 -9.54 -3.14 -12.07
CA ASP A 154 -10.64 -2.34 -12.61
C ASP A 154 -10.09 -1.02 -13.16
N LEU A 155 -9.98 -0.93 -14.49
CA LEU A 155 -9.44 0.22 -15.20
C LEU A 155 -10.52 0.99 -15.98
N ASN A 156 -11.79 0.64 -15.81
CA ASN A 156 -12.89 1.16 -16.62
C ASN A 156 -13.16 2.65 -16.40
N CYS A 157 -12.82 3.17 -15.21
CA CYS A 157 -12.97 4.57 -14.85
C CYS A 157 -11.88 5.49 -15.45
N PHE A 158 -10.85 4.94 -16.09
CA PHE A 158 -9.75 5.70 -16.67
C PHE A 158 -9.85 5.76 -18.21
N SER A 159 -9.44 6.89 -18.78
CA SER A 159 -9.19 7.04 -20.23
C SER A 159 -7.95 6.25 -20.66
N ASP A 160 -7.75 6.04 -21.97
CA ASP A 160 -6.63 5.21 -22.47
C ASP A 160 -5.24 5.73 -22.05
N MET A 161 -5.06 7.05 -21.97
CA MET A 161 -3.83 7.66 -21.48
C MET A 161 -3.65 7.45 -19.96
N GLU A 162 -4.73 7.57 -19.19
CA GLU A 162 -4.71 7.34 -17.74
C GLU A 162 -4.48 5.85 -17.42
N ARG A 163 -5.12 4.93 -18.15
CA ARG A 163 -4.90 3.49 -18.03
C ARG A 163 -3.44 3.13 -18.22
N SER A 164 -2.79 3.74 -19.21
CA SER A 164 -1.36 3.53 -19.47
C SER A 164 -0.49 3.90 -18.26
N VAL A 165 -0.81 5.00 -17.58
CA VAL A 165 -0.12 5.43 -16.36
C VAL A 165 -0.42 4.51 -15.18
N VAL A 166 -1.69 4.18 -14.95
CA VAL A 166 -2.13 3.31 -13.84
C VAL A 166 -1.55 1.90 -13.96
N LYS A 167 -1.57 1.30 -15.16
CA LYS A 167 -0.96 -0.01 -15.42
C LYS A 167 0.53 -0.02 -15.08
N ARG A 168 1.25 1.04 -15.44
CA ARG A 168 2.68 1.17 -15.15
C ARG A 168 2.94 1.29 -13.64
N MET A 169 2.10 2.03 -12.93
CA MET A 169 2.16 2.16 -11.47
C MET A 169 1.90 0.81 -10.78
N ILE A 170 0.86 0.07 -11.21
CA ILE A 170 0.54 -1.28 -10.71
C ILE A 170 1.71 -2.24 -10.96
N HIS A 171 2.27 -2.24 -12.18
CA HIS A 171 3.40 -3.09 -12.51
C HIS A 171 4.63 -2.79 -11.64
N ALA A 172 4.91 -1.52 -11.38
CA ALA A 172 6.07 -1.11 -10.57
C ALA A 172 5.94 -1.46 -9.08
N SER A 173 4.72 -1.58 -8.55
CA SER A 173 4.48 -1.95 -7.14
C SER A 173 4.16 -3.43 -6.94
N GLY A 174 3.65 -4.12 -7.96
CA GLY A 174 3.03 -5.43 -7.81
C GLY A 174 1.68 -5.39 -7.08
N ASP A 175 1.09 -4.20 -6.90
CA ASP A 175 -0.15 -4.00 -6.15
C ASP A 175 -1.33 -3.71 -7.09
N LEU A 176 -2.10 -4.74 -7.41
CA LEU A 176 -3.30 -4.69 -8.27
C LEU A 176 -4.42 -3.81 -7.67
N SER A 177 -4.44 -3.66 -6.35
CA SER A 177 -5.44 -2.85 -5.64
C SER A 177 -5.20 -1.34 -5.77
N LEU A 178 -4.07 -0.91 -6.37
CA LEU A 178 -3.81 0.50 -6.63
C LEU A 178 -4.86 1.15 -7.52
N SER A 179 -5.45 0.41 -8.44
CA SER A 179 -6.53 0.90 -9.33
C SER A 179 -7.67 1.59 -8.55
N GLY A 180 -8.02 1.06 -7.37
CA GLY A 180 -9.08 1.61 -6.52
C GLY A 180 -8.70 2.85 -5.70
N VAL A 181 -7.41 3.23 -5.68
CA VAL A 181 -6.92 4.37 -4.87
C VAL A 181 -6.12 5.41 -5.65
N VAL A 182 -5.79 5.16 -6.91
CA VAL A 182 -5.22 6.19 -7.78
C VAL A 182 -6.26 7.29 -8.02
N ALA A 183 -5.82 8.54 -7.91
CA ALA A 183 -6.65 9.70 -8.22
C ALA A 183 -5.87 10.65 -9.13
N MET A 184 -6.56 11.22 -10.11
CA MET A 184 -6.02 12.18 -11.06
C MET A 184 -7.01 13.34 -11.20
N SER A 185 -6.51 14.54 -11.48
CA SER A 185 -7.39 15.64 -11.88
C SER A 185 -7.72 15.56 -13.37
N ASP A 186 -8.86 16.14 -13.77
CA ASP A 186 -9.26 16.20 -15.17
C ASP A 186 -8.18 16.85 -16.05
N GLY A 187 -7.77 16.16 -17.10
CA GLY A 187 -6.75 16.65 -18.05
C GLY A 187 -5.31 16.60 -17.53
N ALA A 188 -5.04 16.05 -16.33
CA ALA A 188 -3.70 15.96 -15.74
C ALA A 188 -2.68 15.30 -16.68
N ILE A 189 -3.03 14.14 -17.22
CA ILE A 189 -2.13 13.36 -18.07
C ILE A 189 -1.79 14.12 -19.35
N LYS A 190 -2.79 14.77 -19.97
CA LYS A 190 -2.56 15.58 -21.16
C LYS A 190 -1.66 16.78 -20.86
N ALA A 191 -1.93 17.51 -19.79
CA ALA A 191 -1.12 18.65 -19.37
C ALA A 191 0.35 18.27 -19.11
N GLY A 192 0.58 17.13 -18.44
CA GLY A 192 1.93 16.60 -18.22
C GLY A 192 2.63 16.22 -19.52
N VAL A 193 1.95 15.49 -20.41
CA VAL A 193 2.52 15.09 -21.72
C VAL A 193 2.86 16.31 -22.57
N ASP A 194 1.99 17.31 -22.64
CA ASP A 194 2.21 18.53 -23.43
C ASP A 194 3.39 19.36 -22.86
N ALA A 195 3.54 19.40 -21.53
CA ALA A 195 4.69 20.04 -20.88
C ALA A 195 6.01 19.32 -21.17
N LEU A 196 6.01 17.98 -21.10
CA LEU A 196 7.19 17.17 -21.42
C LEU A 196 7.64 17.38 -22.88
N ARG A 197 6.70 17.40 -23.83
CA ARG A 197 6.96 17.72 -25.26
C ARG A 197 7.48 19.14 -25.47
N SER A 198 7.21 20.04 -24.54
CA SER A 198 7.71 21.43 -24.55
C SER A 198 9.05 21.58 -23.82
N CYS A 199 9.79 20.48 -23.63
CA CYS A 199 11.10 20.44 -22.98
C CYS A 199 11.09 20.96 -21.52
N CYS A 200 9.97 20.81 -20.80
CA CYS A 200 9.91 21.25 -19.41
C CYS A 200 10.91 20.47 -18.53
N PRO A 201 11.40 21.07 -17.43
CA PRO A 201 12.18 20.34 -16.44
C PRO A 201 11.28 19.34 -15.68
N ILE A 202 11.91 18.27 -15.18
CA ILE A 202 11.31 17.30 -14.27
C ILE A 202 11.97 17.45 -12.90
N ILE A 203 11.23 17.90 -11.89
CA ILE A 203 11.76 18.13 -10.54
C ILE A 203 11.39 16.95 -9.63
N THR A 204 12.33 16.44 -8.84
CA THR A 204 12.06 15.34 -7.90
C THR A 204 12.45 15.66 -6.45
N ASP A 205 11.70 15.11 -5.50
CA ASP A 205 11.95 15.31 -4.06
C ASP A 205 13.15 14.52 -3.52
N VAL A 206 13.40 13.34 -4.07
CA VAL A 206 14.51 12.46 -3.67
C VAL A 206 15.22 11.85 -4.88
N ARG A 207 16.48 11.44 -4.66
CA ARG A 207 17.33 10.85 -5.70
C ARG A 207 16.77 9.55 -6.28
N MET A 208 16.10 8.73 -5.47
CA MET A 208 15.49 7.48 -5.95
C MET A 208 14.43 7.70 -7.04
N VAL A 209 13.70 8.82 -7.00
CA VAL A 209 12.77 9.17 -8.08
C VAL A 209 13.55 9.56 -9.33
N ALA A 210 14.55 10.43 -9.19
CA ALA A 210 15.37 10.92 -10.31
C ALA A 210 16.02 9.78 -11.09
N VAL A 211 16.70 8.85 -10.40
CA VAL A 211 17.39 7.71 -11.04
C VAL A 211 16.43 6.66 -11.61
N GLY A 212 15.16 6.67 -11.18
CA GLY A 212 14.12 5.80 -11.73
C GLY A 212 13.52 6.32 -13.04
N ILE A 213 13.78 7.58 -13.40
CA ILE A 213 13.29 8.19 -14.65
C ILE A 213 14.22 7.79 -15.80
N SER A 214 13.65 7.44 -16.95
CA SER A 214 14.37 6.90 -18.09
C SER A 214 15.15 7.97 -18.86
N ASP A 215 16.49 7.94 -18.75
CA ASP A 215 17.39 8.81 -19.52
C ASP A 215 17.16 8.72 -21.05
N ARG A 216 16.88 7.51 -21.54
CA ARG A 216 16.59 7.27 -22.96
C ARG A 216 15.36 8.03 -23.46
N ARG A 217 14.37 8.28 -22.59
CA ARG A 217 13.15 8.98 -22.97
C ARG A 217 13.24 10.47 -22.72
N THR A 218 13.89 10.89 -21.64
CA THR A 218 14.12 12.32 -21.37
C THR A 218 14.98 12.97 -22.44
N CYS A 219 15.93 12.25 -23.05
CA CYS A 219 16.76 12.78 -24.13
C CYS A 219 16.02 13.01 -25.47
N ILE A 220 14.79 12.52 -25.63
CA ILE A 220 14.01 12.73 -26.88
C ILE A 220 13.48 14.17 -26.95
N HIS A 221 13.11 14.74 -25.80
CA HIS A 221 12.58 16.11 -25.68
C HIS A 221 13.47 17.00 -24.79
N ASP A 222 14.72 16.62 -24.55
CA ASP A 222 15.68 17.35 -23.71
C ASP A 222 15.15 17.73 -22.32
N ASN A 223 14.34 16.86 -21.69
CA ASN A 223 13.81 17.11 -20.36
C ASN A 223 14.93 16.94 -19.31
N ASN A 224 15.28 18.02 -18.60
CA ASN A 224 16.28 17.96 -17.55
C ASN A 224 15.67 17.46 -16.23
N VAL A 225 16.27 16.43 -15.61
CA VAL A 225 15.84 15.90 -14.32
C VAL A 225 16.62 16.59 -13.19
N LEU A 226 15.91 17.34 -12.35
CA LEU A 226 16.47 18.16 -11.29
C LEU A 226 16.13 17.59 -9.92
N CYS A 227 17.15 17.26 -9.12
CA CYS A 227 17.00 16.87 -7.73
C CYS A 227 18.13 17.47 -6.89
N LYS A 228 17.78 18.23 -5.84
CA LYS A 228 18.75 18.91 -4.96
C LYS A 228 18.84 18.32 -3.56
N ILE A 229 18.27 17.13 -3.32
CA ILE A 229 18.21 16.54 -1.97
C ILE A 229 19.61 16.31 -1.35
N ASP A 230 20.61 16.03 -2.19
CA ASP A 230 22.00 15.76 -1.77
C ASP A 230 22.88 17.02 -1.78
N ASP A 231 22.33 18.18 -2.14
CA ASP A 231 23.08 19.43 -2.15
C ASP A 231 23.35 19.90 -0.72
N LYS A 232 24.63 20.09 -0.39
CA LYS A 232 25.06 20.56 0.93
C LYS A 232 24.50 21.94 1.27
N ALA A 233 24.35 22.82 0.27
CA ALA A 233 23.76 24.13 0.48
C ALA A 233 22.29 24.04 0.92
N VAL A 234 21.54 23.10 0.33
CA VAL A 234 20.14 22.80 0.70
C VAL A 234 20.07 22.22 2.12
N GLU A 235 20.98 21.33 2.50
CA GLU A 235 21.02 20.81 3.87
C GLU A 235 21.28 21.92 4.90
N ASP A 236 22.27 22.79 4.65
CA ASP A 236 22.61 23.89 5.54
C ASP A 236 21.49 24.93 5.65
N GLU A 237 20.76 25.19 4.57
CA GLU A 237 19.60 26.08 4.56
C GLU A 237 18.38 25.46 5.25
N ALA A 238 18.12 24.16 5.04
CA ALA A 238 17.04 23.44 5.73
C ALA A 238 17.20 23.50 7.25
N ARG A 239 18.44 23.31 7.76
CA ARG A 239 18.75 23.45 9.19
C ARG A 239 18.51 24.86 9.70
N ARG A 240 18.90 25.89 8.93
CA ARG A 240 18.70 27.30 9.31
C ARG A 240 17.23 27.70 9.33
N ALA A 241 16.44 27.20 8.38
CA ALA A 241 15.01 27.51 8.24
C ALA A 241 14.09 26.63 9.09
N GLY A 242 14.61 25.59 9.76
CA GLY A 242 13.79 24.63 10.52
C GLY A 242 12.90 23.75 9.62
N MET A 243 13.33 23.53 8.37
CA MET A 243 12.60 22.74 7.37
C MET A 243 13.24 21.37 7.18
N THR A 244 12.50 20.42 6.57
CA THR A 244 13.11 19.18 6.11
C THR A 244 13.97 19.44 4.87
N ARG A 245 14.98 18.57 4.66
CA ARG A 245 15.83 18.65 3.46
C ARG A 245 15.03 18.56 2.17
N SER A 246 14.02 17.68 2.10
CA SER A 246 13.18 17.53 0.92
C SER A 246 12.27 18.73 0.66
N ALA A 247 11.72 19.36 1.71
CA ALA A 247 10.98 20.61 1.56
C ALA A 247 11.90 21.73 1.03
N MET A 248 13.06 21.93 1.66
CA MET A 248 14.01 22.93 1.20
C MET A 248 14.54 22.67 -0.22
N ALA A 249 14.74 21.41 -0.59
CA ALA A 249 15.16 21.03 -1.95
C ALA A 249 14.13 21.51 -3.00
N ILE A 250 12.83 21.29 -2.75
CA ILE A 250 11.76 21.78 -3.63
C ILE A 250 11.72 23.32 -3.64
N ARG A 251 11.76 23.97 -2.48
CA ARG A 251 11.77 25.44 -2.39
C ARG A 251 12.94 26.05 -3.18
N SER A 252 14.14 25.46 -3.08
CA SER A 252 15.34 25.89 -3.80
C SER A 252 15.30 25.69 -5.33
N LEU A 253 14.30 24.96 -5.82
CA LEU A 253 14.03 24.72 -7.24
C LEU A 253 12.84 25.53 -7.77
N SER A 254 12.22 26.40 -6.96
CA SER A 254 11.08 27.25 -7.35
C SER A 254 11.28 28.00 -8.66
N ASN A 255 12.47 28.55 -8.90
CA ASN A 255 12.81 29.25 -10.16
C ASN A 255 12.75 28.38 -11.43
N HIS A 256 12.67 27.05 -11.29
CA HIS A 256 12.53 26.09 -12.40
C HIS A 256 11.18 25.38 -12.37
N ALA A 257 10.33 25.65 -11.40
CA ALA A 257 9.11 24.87 -11.14
C ALA A 257 7.89 25.34 -11.93
N ASP A 258 7.92 26.55 -12.49
CA ASP A 258 6.85 27.06 -13.34
C ASP A 258 6.78 26.27 -14.66
N GLY A 259 5.59 25.74 -14.99
CA GLY A 259 5.40 24.84 -16.13
C GLY A 259 6.10 23.48 -16.03
N ALA A 260 6.77 23.17 -14.91
CA ALA A 260 7.49 21.91 -14.73
C ALA A 260 6.55 20.72 -14.46
N VAL A 261 7.06 19.52 -14.69
CA VAL A 261 6.48 18.29 -14.13
C VAL A 261 7.22 17.98 -12.83
N ILE A 262 6.50 17.87 -11.72
CA ILE A 262 7.11 17.68 -10.39
C ILE A 262 6.69 16.33 -9.83
N ALA A 263 7.65 15.50 -9.45
CA ALA A 263 7.45 14.16 -8.91
C ALA A 263 7.89 14.07 -7.45
N ILE A 264 6.93 13.95 -6.54
CA ILE A 264 7.16 13.78 -5.10
C ILE A 264 6.84 12.33 -4.73
N GLY A 265 7.89 11.51 -4.63
CA GLY A 265 7.74 10.07 -4.40
C GLY A 265 7.92 9.61 -2.96
N ASN A 266 8.53 10.43 -2.10
CA ASN A 266 8.92 9.97 -0.76
C ASN A 266 8.46 10.91 0.35
N ALA A 267 8.73 12.21 0.27
CA ALA A 267 8.60 13.11 1.41
C ALA A 267 7.26 13.87 1.40
N PRO A 268 6.35 13.64 2.37
CA PRO A 268 5.12 14.42 2.50
C PRO A 268 5.38 15.91 2.72
N THR A 269 6.47 16.23 3.43
CA THR A 269 6.90 17.62 3.68
C THR A 269 7.31 18.35 2.41
N ALA A 270 7.86 17.63 1.41
CA ALA A 270 8.15 18.22 0.10
C ALA A 270 6.87 18.55 -0.68
N LEU A 271 5.85 17.70 -0.55
CA LEU A 271 4.55 17.95 -1.17
C LEU A 271 3.85 19.14 -0.51
N PHE A 272 3.79 19.21 0.83
CA PHE A 272 3.23 20.38 1.52
C PHE A 272 3.92 21.68 1.12
N GLU A 273 5.25 21.66 1.12
CA GLU A 273 6.04 22.83 0.73
C GLU A 273 5.75 23.28 -0.71
N LEU A 274 5.64 22.34 -1.66
CA LEU A 274 5.22 22.65 -3.03
C LEU A 274 3.85 23.33 -3.08
N LEU A 275 2.89 22.83 -2.30
CA LEU A 275 1.55 23.38 -2.25
C LEU A 275 1.53 24.80 -1.64
N ASP A 276 2.35 25.03 -0.63
CA ASP A 276 2.48 26.35 0.00
C ASP A 276 3.03 27.39 -1.00
N ILE A 277 4.14 27.09 -1.67
CA ILE A 277 4.72 28.02 -2.66
C ILE A 277 3.83 28.18 -3.91
N ALA A 278 3.04 27.17 -4.27
CA ALA A 278 2.05 27.29 -5.35
C ALA A 278 0.88 28.18 -4.95
N LYS A 279 0.40 28.06 -3.71
CA LYS A 279 -0.68 28.90 -3.16
C LYS A 279 -0.25 30.35 -3.00
N GLU A 280 1.02 30.60 -2.69
CA GLU A 280 1.64 31.93 -2.68
C GLU A 280 1.80 32.53 -4.09
N GLY A 281 1.59 31.75 -5.15
CA GLY A 281 1.75 32.18 -6.54
C GLY A 281 3.21 32.23 -7.00
N VAL A 282 4.13 31.62 -6.26
CA VAL A 282 5.56 31.56 -6.62
C VAL A 282 5.79 30.63 -7.80
N VAL A 283 5.00 29.55 -7.89
CA VAL A 283 5.15 28.51 -8.92
C VAL A 283 3.80 28.06 -9.46
N LYS A 284 3.73 27.69 -10.73
CA LYS A 284 2.58 26.99 -11.32
C LYS A 284 3.03 25.77 -12.12
N PRO A 285 3.19 24.59 -11.48
CA PRO A 285 3.59 23.37 -12.16
C PRO A 285 2.57 22.97 -13.23
N ALA A 286 3.04 22.38 -14.33
CA ALA A 286 2.16 21.82 -15.34
C ALA A 286 1.46 20.54 -14.86
N LEU A 287 2.16 19.74 -14.05
CA LEU A 287 1.64 18.52 -13.43
C LEU A 287 2.43 18.20 -12.15
N VAL A 288 1.72 17.75 -11.11
CA VAL A 288 2.31 17.19 -9.88
C VAL A 288 2.00 15.69 -9.76
N VAL A 289 3.01 14.84 -9.87
CA VAL A 289 2.93 13.42 -9.48
C VAL A 289 3.25 13.32 -7.99
N GLY A 290 2.23 13.46 -7.15
CA GLY A 290 2.36 13.47 -5.69
C GLY A 290 2.02 12.10 -5.10
N THR A 291 3.00 11.22 -4.97
CA THR A 291 2.84 9.89 -4.39
C THR A 291 3.75 9.64 -3.19
N PRO A 292 3.93 10.57 -2.22
CA PRO A 292 4.72 10.28 -1.03
C PRO A 292 4.13 9.09 -0.27
N VAL A 293 5.01 8.20 0.19
CA VAL A 293 4.68 7.07 1.06
C VAL A 293 4.91 7.44 2.52
N GLY A 294 4.12 6.91 3.42
CA GLY A 294 4.38 7.02 4.85
C GLY A 294 3.13 6.98 5.71
N PHE A 295 3.34 6.86 7.01
CA PHE A 295 2.27 6.80 8.02
C PHE A 295 2.03 8.14 8.71
N VAL A 296 2.83 9.17 8.41
CA VAL A 296 2.71 10.52 8.98
C VAL A 296 2.71 11.53 7.84
N GLY A 297 1.62 12.28 7.68
CA GLY A 297 1.49 13.37 6.72
C GLY A 297 1.30 12.96 5.26
N ALA A 298 1.53 11.69 4.89
CA ALA A 298 1.41 11.23 3.50
C ALA A 298 -0.03 11.31 3.00
N ALA A 299 -1.00 10.77 3.74
CA ALA A 299 -2.40 10.83 3.36
C ALA A 299 -2.90 12.27 3.29
N GLU A 300 -2.53 13.08 4.28
CA GLU A 300 -2.93 14.47 4.43
C GLU A 300 -2.36 15.37 3.33
N SER A 301 -1.08 15.20 2.97
CA SER A 301 -0.44 15.96 1.89
C SER A 301 -1.05 15.67 0.53
N LYS A 302 -1.44 14.41 0.28
CA LYS A 302 -2.10 14.00 -0.97
C LYS A 302 -3.55 14.48 -1.03
N GLU A 303 -4.27 14.45 0.08
CA GLU A 303 -5.59 15.09 0.19
C GLU A 303 -5.53 16.60 -0.03
N ALA A 304 -4.49 17.27 0.48
CA ALA A 304 -4.24 18.68 0.21
C ALA A 304 -3.95 18.94 -1.28
N LEU A 305 -3.15 18.09 -1.93
CA LEU A 305 -2.87 18.17 -3.37
C LEU A 305 -4.16 18.07 -4.19
N MET A 306 -5.05 17.14 -3.85
CA MET A 306 -6.33 16.97 -4.54
C MET A 306 -7.26 18.20 -4.44
N ARG A 307 -7.04 19.06 -3.44
CA ARG A 307 -7.82 20.29 -3.22
C ARG A 307 -7.09 21.55 -3.68
N ALA A 308 -5.86 21.44 -4.18
CA ALA A 308 -5.01 22.57 -4.50
C ALA A 308 -5.37 23.27 -5.83
N GLY A 309 -6.24 22.67 -6.65
CA GLY A 309 -6.55 23.20 -7.99
C GLY A 309 -5.41 23.08 -9.00
N LEU A 310 -4.41 22.24 -8.69
CA LEU A 310 -3.31 21.89 -9.59
C LEU A 310 -3.65 20.65 -10.40
N ASN A 311 -3.00 20.48 -11.54
CA ASN A 311 -3.01 19.19 -12.24
C ASN A 311 -2.24 18.16 -11.41
N TYR A 312 -2.83 17.00 -11.14
CA TYR A 312 -2.16 15.99 -10.32
C TYR A 312 -2.39 14.54 -10.74
N VAL A 313 -1.45 13.68 -10.35
CA VAL A 313 -1.59 12.23 -10.23
C VAL A 313 -1.15 11.84 -8.81
N THR A 314 -1.97 11.09 -8.09
CA THR A 314 -1.70 10.67 -6.71
C THR A 314 -2.28 9.29 -6.38
N VAL A 315 -1.98 8.77 -5.20
CA VAL A 315 -2.52 7.52 -4.63
C VAL A 315 -3.04 7.83 -3.23
N ARG A 316 -4.33 7.59 -2.94
CA ARG A 316 -4.93 7.90 -1.63
C ARG A 316 -4.32 7.05 -0.49
N GLY A 317 -4.43 7.56 0.74
CA GLY A 317 -3.98 6.85 1.95
C GLY A 317 -2.46 6.93 2.18
N THR A 318 -1.86 5.88 2.77
CA THR A 318 -0.43 5.85 3.15
C THR A 318 0.49 5.31 2.06
N ARG A 319 -0.07 4.65 1.04
CA ARG A 319 0.66 4.05 -0.09
C ARG A 319 1.27 5.10 -1.00
N GLY A 320 2.38 4.77 -1.65
CA GLY A 320 3.15 5.71 -2.45
C GLY A 320 4.51 5.14 -2.80
N GLY A 321 5.49 6.00 -2.96
CA GLY A 321 6.89 5.63 -3.08
C GLY A 321 7.53 6.14 -4.35
N SER A 322 8.86 6.11 -4.36
CA SER A 322 9.66 6.55 -5.50
C SER A 322 9.40 5.72 -6.76
N ALA A 323 9.11 4.42 -6.61
CA ALA A 323 8.76 3.55 -7.73
C ALA A 323 7.46 3.98 -8.43
N LEU A 324 6.45 4.39 -7.66
CA LEU A 324 5.18 4.89 -8.22
C LEU A 324 5.37 6.24 -8.90
N ALA A 325 6.11 7.16 -8.27
CA ALA A 325 6.40 8.45 -8.88
C ALA A 325 7.19 8.31 -10.20
N ALA A 326 8.29 7.55 -10.19
CA ALA A 326 9.12 7.36 -11.37
C ALA A 326 8.39 6.60 -12.48
N SER A 327 7.62 5.57 -12.14
CA SER A 327 6.83 4.80 -13.12
C SER A 327 5.74 5.65 -13.80
N ALA A 328 5.07 6.52 -13.03
CA ALA A 328 4.12 7.48 -13.60
C ALA A 328 4.80 8.46 -14.57
N ILE A 329 5.95 9.03 -14.19
CA ILE A 329 6.74 9.90 -15.08
C ILE A 329 7.19 9.16 -16.34
N ASN A 330 7.67 7.91 -16.21
CA ASN A 330 8.08 7.10 -17.35
C ASN A 330 6.92 6.76 -18.30
N ALA A 331 5.72 6.54 -17.78
CA ALA A 331 4.52 6.38 -18.60
C ALA A 331 4.16 7.67 -19.36
N LEU A 332 4.26 8.83 -18.71
CA LEU A 332 4.06 10.12 -19.38
C LEU A 332 5.09 10.37 -20.49
N LEU A 333 6.36 10.09 -20.22
CA LEU A 333 7.44 10.19 -21.21
C LEU A 333 7.22 9.25 -22.40
N MET A 334 6.79 8.01 -22.15
CA MET A 334 6.45 7.04 -23.19
C MET A 334 5.34 7.56 -24.11
N ILE A 335 4.26 8.08 -23.52
CA ILE A 335 3.16 8.71 -24.26
C ILE A 335 3.65 9.95 -25.03
N ALA A 336 4.50 10.77 -24.43
CA ALA A 336 5.07 11.96 -25.07
C ALA A 336 5.93 11.62 -26.29
N CYS A 337 6.62 10.48 -26.27
CA CYS A 337 7.45 9.97 -27.37
C CYS A 337 6.66 9.23 -28.45
N ASN A 338 5.33 9.11 -28.31
CA ASN A 338 4.49 8.23 -29.13
C ASN A 338 5.03 6.79 -29.20
N GLU A 339 5.68 6.33 -28.14
CA GLU A 339 5.97 4.91 -27.97
C GLU A 339 4.68 4.25 -27.49
N ASP A 340 4.21 3.24 -28.21
CA ASP A 340 3.13 2.38 -27.71
C ASP A 340 3.54 1.85 -26.32
N CYS A 341 2.59 1.82 -25.37
CA CYS A 341 2.69 0.96 -24.18
C CYS A 341 2.67 -0.50 -24.64
N LYS A 342 3.77 -0.97 -25.24
CA LYS A 342 3.98 -2.37 -25.62
C LYS A 342 4.33 -3.20 -24.40
#